data_AF-A0A3D3VRJ3-F1
#
_entry.id   AF-A0A3D3VRJ3-F1
#
_cell.length_a   1.000
_cell.length_b   1.000
_cell.length_c   1.000
_cell.angle_alpha   90.00
_cell.angle_beta   90.00
_cell.angle_gamma   90.00
#
_symmetry.space_group_name_H-M   'P 1'
#
loop_
_entity.id
_entity.type
_entity.pdbx_description
1 polymer ?
#
loop_
_entity_poly.entity_id
_entity_poly.type
_entity_poly.pdbx_seq_one_letter_code
_entity_poly.pdbx_strand_id
1 'polypeptide(L)'
;MWDAVQLARTESLPSLVEVKTYRYRGHSMSDPGNYRTKEEIAERKKESEPISLFKERLYKEKALTEKQYEEIEKEAVAEAEDAIAFAESSPEPEVSTVFEDIFAPEDQIAEFRPPIGS
;
A
#
# COMPACT_ATOMS: atom_id res chain seq x y z
N MET A 1 4.36 14.32 6.40
CA MET A 1 5.39 13.65 5.55
C MET A 1 6.17 14.64 4.69
N TRP A 2 5.56 15.73 4.17
CA TRP A 2 6.27 16.73 3.35
C TRP A 2 7.57 17.23 3.98
N ASP A 3 7.57 17.58 5.27
CA ASP A 3 8.76 18.08 5.96
C ASP A 3 9.91 17.07 5.98
N ALA A 4 9.61 15.77 6.21
CA ALA A 4 10.60 14.70 6.16
C ALA A 4 11.20 14.53 4.74
N VAL A 5 10.37 14.69 3.69
CA VAL A 5 10.83 14.67 2.30
C VAL A 5 11.73 15.86 2.00
N GLN A 6 11.37 17.06 2.48
CA GLN A 6 12.20 18.24 2.31
C GLN A 6 13.55 18.07 3.00
N LEU A 7 13.56 17.66 4.27
CA LEU A 7 14.77 17.42 5.03
C LEU A 7 15.73 16.46 4.32
N ALA A 8 15.20 15.34 3.81
CA ALA A 8 16.00 14.38 3.06
C ALA A 8 16.58 14.96 1.76
N ARG A 9 15.82 15.81 1.05
CA ARG A 9 16.23 16.39 -0.24
C ARG A 9 17.19 17.56 -0.10
N THR A 10 16.97 18.44 0.87
CA THR A 10 17.70 19.70 0.99
C THR A 10 18.88 19.60 1.96
N GLU A 11 18.77 18.73 2.96
CA GLU A 11 19.75 18.63 4.05
C GLU A 11 20.40 17.24 4.12
N SER A 12 19.91 16.27 3.35
CA SER A 12 20.41 14.88 3.37
C SER A 12 20.35 14.24 4.76
N LEU A 13 19.39 14.64 5.58
CA LEU A 13 19.19 14.11 6.94
C LEU A 13 18.03 13.11 7.00
N PRO A 14 18.14 12.05 7.81
CA PRO A 14 17.07 11.06 7.97
C PRO A 14 15.93 11.61 8.84
N SER A 15 14.77 10.95 8.76
CA SER A 15 13.61 11.21 9.63
C SER A 15 12.95 9.89 10.04
N LEU A 16 12.41 9.83 11.26
CA LEU A 16 11.50 8.77 11.70
C LEU A 16 10.07 9.32 11.67
N VAL A 17 9.15 8.59 11.02
CA VAL A 17 7.73 8.93 10.98
C VAL A 17 6.92 7.77 11.56
N GLU A 18 6.31 7.98 12.73
CA GLU A 18 5.37 7.02 13.33
C GLU A 18 3.95 7.27 12.79
N VAL A 19 3.45 6.34 11.97
CA VAL A 19 2.06 6.39 11.48
C VAL A 19 1.18 5.53 12.35
N LYS A 20 0.43 6.16 13.25
CA LYS A 20 -0.56 5.48 14.10
C LYS A 20 -1.79 5.16 13.27
N THR A 21 -1.98 3.88 12.96
CA THR A 21 -3.09 3.37 12.13
C THR A 21 -3.68 2.09 12.72
N TYR A 22 -4.74 1.56 12.09
CA TYR A 22 -5.46 0.38 12.56
C TYR A 22 -5.77 -0.59 11.42
N ARG A 23 -5.47 -1.87 11.62
CA ARG A 23 -5.86 -2.95 10.67
C ARG A 23 -7.18 -3.58 11.07
N TYR A 24 -8.11 -3.66 10.13
CA TYR A 24 -9.44 -4.23 10.36
C TYR A 24 -9.47 -5.76 10.32
N ARG A 25 -8.58 -6.38 9.55
CA ARG A 25 -8.44 -7.84 9.47
C ARG A 25 -7.39 -8.36 10.47
N GLY A 26 -7.31 -9.68 10.59
CA GLY A 26 -6.24 -10.38 11.30
C GLY A 26 -4.85 -10.06 10.77
N HIS A 27 -3.82 -10.65 11.37
CA HIS A 27 -2.44 -10.47 10.92
C HIS A 27 -2.23 -11.01 9.51
N SER A 28 -2.94 -12.08 9.16
CA SER A 28 -2.92 -12.76 7.86
C SER A 28 -4.29 -13.39 7.59
N MET A 29 -4.42 -14.10 6.45
CA MET A 29 -5.62 -14.87 6.12
C MET A 29 -5.91 -16.02 7.10
N SER A 30 -4.88 -16.54 7.78
CA SER A 30 -5.02 -17.63 8.76
C SER A 30 -5.30 -17.13 10.18
N ASP A 31 -5.14 -15.83 10.46
CA ASP A 31 -5.39 -15.24 11.77
C ASP A 31 -6.82 -14.67 11.85
N PRO A 32 -7.71 -15.25 12.67
CA PRO A 32 -9.06 -14.74 12.86
C PRO A 32 -9.12 -13.46 13.71
N GLY A 33 -8.05 -13.08 14.42
CA GLY A 33 -7.99 -11.84 15.19
C GLY A 33 -8.61 -11.88 16.59
N ASN A 34 -8.72 -13.06 17.21
CA ASN A 34 -9.44 -13.31 18.48
C ASN A 34 -8.87 -12.60 19.73
N TYR A 35 -7.77 -11.85 19.60
CA TYR A 35 -7.15 -11.05 20.67
C TYR A 35 -7.70 -9.62 20.76
N ARG A 36 -8.70 -9.27 19.95
CA ARG A 36 -9.43 -7.99 19.98
C ARG A 36 -10.92 -8.24 19.85
N THR A 37 -11.73 -7.31 20.35
CA THR A 37 -13.19 -7.43 20.26
C THR A 37 -13.69 -6.91 18.91
N LYS A 38 -14.85 -7.38 18.47
CA LYS A 38 -15.47 -6.88 17.23
C LYS A 38 -15.91 -5.42 17.41
N GLU A 39 -16.28 -5.07 18.63
CA GLU A 39 -16.68 -3.73 19.05
C GLU A 39 -15.53 -2.74 18.89
N GLU A 40 -14.31 -3.09 19.33
CA GLU A 40 -13.12 -2.25 19.15
C GLU A 40 -12.84 -1.98 17.67
N ILE A 41 -12.91 -3.02 16.82
CA ILE A 41 -12.68 -2.89 15.38
C ILE A 41 -13.74 -1.97 14.74
N ALA A 42 -15.01 -2.14 15.13
CA ALA A 42 -16.11 -1.34 14.62
C ALA A 42 -16.01 0.14 15.05
N GLU A 43 -15.65 0.39 16.31
CA GLU A 43 -15.39 1.73 16.83
C GLU A 43 -14.25 2.42 16.07
N ARG A 44 -13.11 1.73 15.92
CA ARG A 44 -11.95 2.25 15.17
C ARG A 44 -12.28 2.54 13.71
N LYS A 45 -13.08 1.68 13.07
CA LYS A 45 -13.55 1.92 11.70
C LYS A 45 -14.49 3.14 11.65
N LYS A 46 -15.42 3.28 12.59
CA LYS A 46 -16.33 4.43 12.60
C LYS A 46 -15.60 5.76 12.82
N GLU A 47 -14.61 5.80 13.70
CA GLU A 47 -13.93 7.03 14.09
C GLU A 47 -12.82 7.46 13.13
N SER A 48 -12.16 6.49 12.50
CA SER A 48 -10.86 6.72 11.84
C SER A 48 -10.70 6.06 10.48
N GLU A 49 -11.80 5.69 9.81
CA GLU A 49 -11.72 5.17 8.44
C GLU A 49 -11.31 6.30 7.47
N PRO A 50 -10.12 6.20 6.85
CA PRO A 50 -9.49 7.32 6.16
C PRO A 50 -10.24 7.76 4.90
N ILE A 51 -10.90 6.84 4.17
CA ILE A 51 -11.63 7.17 2.95
C ILE A 51 -12.86 8.03 3.30
N SER A 52 -13.64 7.61 4.29
CA SER A 52 -14.82 8.35 4.77
C SER A 52 -14.44 9.73 5.30
N LEU A 53 -13.39 9.82 6.13
CA LEU A 53 -12.91 11.09 6.65
C LEU A 53 -12.48 12.05 5.53
N PHE A 54 -11.77 11.53 4.52
CA PHE A 54 -11.32 12.35 3.41
C PHE A 54 -12.47 12.74 2.48
N LYS A 55 -13.42 11.84 2.21
CA LYS A 55 -14.64 12.11 1.46
C LYS A 55 -15.44 13.26 2.08
N GLU A 56 -15.72 13.17 3.38
CA GLU A 56 -16.43 14.22 4.11
C GLU A 56 -15.72 15.57 4.06
N ARG A 57 -14.38 15.56 4.09
CA ARG A 57 -13.58 16.77 3.93
C ARG A 57 -13.73 17.36 2.53
N LEU A 58 -13.62 16.55 1.49
CA LEU A 58 -13.76 17.01 0.10
C LEU A 58 -15.16 17.53 -0.23
N TYR A 59 -16.20 16.93 0.36
CA TYR A 59 -17.57 17.43 0.26
C TYR A 59 -17.73 18.81 0.90
N LYS A 60 -17.18 19.02 2.10
CA LYS A 60 -17.17 20.33 2.77
C LYS A 60 -16.42 21.39 1.96
N GLU A 61 -15.32 21.01 1.34
CA GLU A 61 -14.52 21.87 0.46
C GLU A 61 -15.14 22.05 -0.94
N LYS A 62 -16.26 21.37 -1.24
CA LYS A 62 -16.92 21.33 -2.56
C LYS A 62 -15.98 20.88 -3.70
N ALA A 63 -14.95 20.11 -3.35
CA ALA A 63 -13.98 19.55 -4.28
C ALA A 63 -14.44 18.20 -4.86
N LEU A 64 -15.44 17.57 -4.23
CA LEU A 64 -16.03 16.31 -4.66
C LEU A 64 -17.56 16.37 -4.49
N THR A 65 -18.29 15.73 -5.39
CA THR A 65 -19.74 15.53 -5.31
C THR A 65 -20.07 14.06 -5.15
N GLU A 66 -21.28 13.74 -4.67
CA GLU A 66 -21.72 12.34 -4.51
C GLU A 66 -21.64 11.57 -5.84
N LYS A 67 -22.09 12.17 -6.94
CA LYS A 67 -22.03 11.55 -8.27
C LYS A 67 -20.59 11.21 -8.68
N GLN A 68 -19.65 12.12 -8.43
CA GLN A 68 -18.24 11.88 -8.74
C GLN A 68 -17.64 10.78 -7.85
N TYR A 69 -18.02 10.75 -6.57
CA TYR A 69 -17.59 9.69 -5.67
C TYR A 69 -18.11 8.31 -6.12
N GLU A 70 -19.39 8.21 -6.47
CA GLU A 70 -20.01 6.97 -6.99
C GLU A 70 -19.33 6.51 -8.30
N GLU A 71 -18.98 7.45 -9.19
CA GLU A 71 -18.23 7.16 -10.42
C GLU A 71 -16.85 6.57 -10.10
N ILE A 72 -16.09 7.22 -9.20
CA ILE A 72 -14.76 6.74 -8.76
C ILE A 72 -14.85 5.36 -8.09
N GLU A 73 -15.84 5.15 -7.22
CA GLU A 73 -16.02 3.86 -6.53
C GLU A 73 -16.33 2.74 -7.53
N LYS A 74 -17.20 3.03 -8.50
CA LYS A 74 -17.52 2.06 -9.57
C LYS A 74 -16.31 1.73 -10.42
N GLU A 75 -15.53 2.74 -10.83
CA GLU A 75 -14.32 2.55 -11.62
C GLU A 75 -13.28 1.72 -10.85
N ALA A 76 -13.06 2.02 -9.56
CA ALA A 76 -12.12 1.28 -8.72
C ALA A 76 -12.53 -0.19 -8.52
N VAL A 77 -13.83 -0.47 -8.38
CA VAL A 77 -14.33 -1.85 -8.29
C VAL A 77 -14.13 -2.59 -9.61
N ALA A 78 -14.46 -1.96 -10.74
CA ALA A 78 -14.26 -2.56 -12.06
C ALA A 78 -12.77 -2.86 -12.33
N GLU A 79 -11.87 -1.95 -11.99
CA GLU A 79 -10.41 -2.17 -12.10
C GLU A 79 -9.96 -3.36 -11.24
N ALA A 80 -10.47 -3.48 -10.01
CA ALA A 80 -10.16 -4.61 -9.14
C ALA A 80 -10.70 -5.94 -9.68
N GLU A 81 -11.90 -5.96 -10.24
CA GLU A 81 -12.50 -7.15 -10.88
C GLU A 81 -11.71 -7.58 -12.11
N ASP A 82 -11.32 -6.63 -12.96
CA ASP A 82 -10.49 -6.90 -14.15
C ASP A 82 -9.11 -7.46 -13.74
N ALA A 83 -8.49 -6.90 -12.70
CA ALA A 83 -7.23 -7.40 -12.15
C ALA A 83 -7.34 -8.82 -11.59
N ILE A 84 -8.47 -9.15 -10.93
CA ILE A 84 -8.75 -10.51 -10.44
C ILE A 84 -8.89 -11.47 -11.63
N ALA A 85 -9.69 -11.11 -12.63
CA ALA A 85 -9.90 -11.95 -13.81
C ALA A 85 -8.59 -12.20 -14.58
N PHE A 86 -7.74 -11.18 -14.70
CA PHE A 86 -6.40 -11.33 -15.26
C PHE A 86 -5.53 -12.29 -14.44
N ALA A 87 -5.50 -12.12 -13.11
CA ALA A 87 -4.72 -12.98 -12.23
C ALA A 87 -5.18 -14.45 -12.26
N GLU A 88 -6.49 -14.70 -12.27
CA GLU A 88 -7.06 -16.06 -12.31
C GLU A 88 -6.89 -16.77 -13.66
N SER A 89 -6.86 -16.00 -14.75
CA SER A 89 -6.69 -16.55 -16.12
C SER A 89 -5.23 -16.64 -16.57
N SER A 90 -4.30 -16.04 -15.81
CA SER A 90 -2.89 -16.08 -16.13
C SER A 90 -2.33 -17.50 -15.94
N PRO A 91 -1.53 -18.01 -16.89
CA PRO A 91 -0.88 -19.30 -16.72
C PRO A 91 0.13 -19.25 -15.57
N GLU A 92 0.28 -20.37 -14.87
CA GLU A 92 1.40 -20.58 -13.95
C GLU A 92 2.74 -20.45 -14.71
N PRO A 93 3.82 -20.03 -14.04
CA PRO A 93 5.14 -19.98 -14.67
C PRO A 93 5.60 -21.39 -15.07
N GLU A 94 6.33 -21.47 -16.18
CA GLU A 94 6.93 -22.72 -16.64
C GLU A 94 7.95 -23.24 -15.63
N VAL A 95 7.96 -24.54 -15.36
CA VAL A 95 8.87 -25.15 -14.36
C VAL A 95 10.34 -24.87 -14.68
N SER A 96 10.70 -24.64 -15.96
CA SER A 96 12.05 -24.27 -16.37
C SER A 96 12.54 -22.95 -15.79
N THR A 97 11.66 -22.04 -15.41
CA THR A 97 12.03 -20.72 -14.86
C THR A 97 12.41 -20.77 -13.38
N VAL A 98 12.31 -21.94 -12.73
CA VAL A 98 12.55 -22.08 -11.27
C VAL A 98 13.95 -21.63 -10.82
N PHE A 99 14.94 -21.64 -11.71
CA PHE A 99 16.32 -21.21 -11.42
C PHE A 99 16.66 -19.81 -11.98
N GLU A 100 15.72 -19.15 -12.64
CA GLU A 100 15.88 -17.78 -13.10
C GLU A 100 15.93 -16.82 -11.87
N ASP A 101 16.55 -15.65 -12.04
CA ASP A 101 16.68 -14.60 -11.02
C ASP A 101 17.42 -14.97 -9.70
N ILE A 102 18.10 -16.12 -9.64
CA ILE A 102 19.00 -16.46 -8.50
C ILE A 102 20.22 -15.53 -8.48
N PHE A 103 20.78 -15.25 -9.65
CA PHE A 103 21.88 -14.32 -9.83
C PHE A 103 21.49 -13.27 -10.87
N ALA A 104 21.94 -12.04 -10.66
CA ALA A 104 21.91 -11.05 -11.72
C ALA A 104 22.80 -11.51 -12.89
N PRO A 105 22.47 -11.16 -14.14
CA PRO A 105 23.35 -11.37 -15.29
C PRO A 105 24.75 -10.80 -15.02
N GLU A 106 25.82 -11.47 -15.50
CA GLU A 106 27.22 -11.07 -15.23
C GLU A 106 27.51 -9.62 -15.65
N ASP A 107 26.89 -9.14 -16.73
CA ASP A 107 27.02 -7.77 -17.24
C ASP A 107 26.29 -6.71 -16.39
N GLN A 108 25.48 -7.15 -15.42
CA GLN A 108 24.77 -6.29 -14.47
C GLN A 108 25.38 -6.35 -13.06
N ILE A 109 26.38 -7.20 -12.83
CA ILE A 109 27.14 -7.21 -11.57
C ILE A 109 28.13 -6.04 -11.63
N ALA A 110 27.73 -4.89 -11.08
CA ALA A 110 28.66 -3.81 -10.84
C ALA A 110 29.83 -4.34 -9.99
N GLU A 111 31.08 -4.04 -10.39
CA GLU A 111 32.24 -4.33 -9.55
C GLU A 111 31.97 -3.78 -8.15
N PHE A 112 32.06 -4.65 -7.14
CA PHE A 112 31.91 -4.26 -5.75
C PHE A 112 32.92 -3.16 -5.43
N ARG A 113 32.45 -1.92 -5.31
CA ARG A 113 33.23 -0.79 -4.82
C ARG A 113 32.99 -0.65 -3.32
N PRO A 114 33.93 -1.06 -2.47
CA PRO A 114 33.81 -0.78 -1.04
C PRO A 114 33.69 0.73 -0.83
N PRO A 115 32.95 1.18 0.19
CA PRO A 115 32.82 2.61 0.48
C PRO A 115 34.20 3.22 0.69
N ILE A 116 34.44 4.36 0.03
CA ILE A 116 35.68 5.11 0.15
C ILE A 116 35.70 5.73 1.55
N GLY A 117 36.51 5.18 2.45
CA GLY A 117 36.85 5.78 3.74
C GLY A 117 36.41 4.99 4.97
N SER A 118 37.37 4.27 5.55
CA SER A 118 37.46 3.99 6.99
C SER A 118 38.67 4.75 7.55
#